data_AF-A0A0J6HZC7-F1
#
_entry.id   AF-A0A0J6HZC7-F1
#
_cell.length_a   1.000
_cell.length_b   1.000
_cell.length_c   1.000
_cell.angle_alpha   90.00
_cell.angle_beta   90.00
_cell.angle_gamma   90.00
#
_symmetry.space_group_name_H-M   'P 1'
#
loop_
_entity.id
_entity.type
_entity.pdbx_description
1 polymer ?
#
loop_
_entity_poly.entity_id
_entity_poly.type
_entity_poly.pdbx_seq_one_letter_code
_entity_poly.pdbx_strand_id
1 'polypeptide(L)'
;MWPLQREWNSKELLGLPECLVSLVTETFRAATQSGDVLFSRTDLTTLRLSGIPVKSPPPTPAFPSDLKFQLRFCPALAKKSSPRQSVKSDEIPTNTDPFENPPRELLVAEIPPSSPSHILVLNKFPVIPNHFILATKAFKPQAHLLEKDDLEVAFSCLASWETSQTEDTPRRLFAFFNSGEHSGASQPHRHIQFLPIEDMVQTDDSLNWMPLIDQVMQGPPSGDYNHPVMLDLPFVCYWLPIPSEPSEMSCTGYMYLCMLRRSMLLTSSSTLHQEPQRRQLSQPMDQALLATTWR
;
A
#
# COMPACT_ATOMS: atom_id res chain seq x y z
N MET A 1 -28.64 -2.81 15.12
CA MET A 1 -28.09 -2.33 16.40
C MET A 1 -26.66 -2.84 16.46
N TRP A 2 -25.70 -1.98 16.10
CA TRP A 2 -24.27 -2.30 16.14
C TRP A 2 -23.86 -2.45 17.61
N PRO A 3 -23.12 -3.50 18.02
CA PRO A 3 -22.70 -3.64 19.41
C PRO A 3 -21.83 -2.47 19.84
N LEU A 4 -22.06 -2.00 21.06
CA LEU A 4 -21.35 -0.92 21.72
C LEU A 4 -19.82 -1.10 21.67
N GLN A 5 -19.16 0.05 21.44
CA GLN A 5 -17.74 0.36 21.44
C GLN A 5 -16.84 -0.63 22.21
N ARG A 6 -16.02 -1.39 21.47
CA ARG A 6 -14.69 -1.79 21.97
C ARG A 6 -13.77 -0.59 21.74
N GLU A 7 -13.09 -0.15 22.80
CA GLU A 7 -12.00 0.81 22.66
C GLU A 7 -10.92 0.19 21.76
N TRP A 8 -10.47 0.95 20.76
CA TRP A 8 -9.42 0.52 19.86
C TRP A 8 -8.08 0.52 20.59
N ASN A 9 -7.51 -0.66 20.79
CA ASN A 9 -6.16 -0.83 21.30
C ASN A 9 -5.33 -1.64 20.28
N SER A 10 -4.50 -0.94 19.50
CA SER A 10 -3.67 -1.57 18.46
C SER A 10 -2.73 -2.64 19.01
N LYS A 11 -2.25 -2.48 20.26
CA LYS A 11 -1.44 -3.50 20.94
C LYS A 11 -2.23 -4.77 21.23
N GLU A 12 -3.49 -4.64 21.63
CA GLU A 12 -4.37 -5.79 21.86
C GLU A 12 -4.77 -6.48 20.56
N LEU A 13 -5.00 -5.73 19.47
CA LEU A 13 -5.39 -6.32 18.19
C LEU A 13 -4.24 -7.12 17.57
N LEU A 14 -3.03 -6.54 17.53
CA LEU A 14 -1.88 -7.24 16.93
C LEU A 14 -1.34 -8.35 17.84
N GLY A 15 -1.42 -8.18 19.17
CA GLY A 15 -0.94 -9.16 20.14
C GLY A 15 0.56 -9.45 20.04
N LEU A 16 1.35 -8.50 19.53
CA LEU A 16 2.78 -8.71 19.28
C LEU A 16 3.58 -8.80 20.59
N PRO A 17 4.61 -9.67 20.66
CA PRO A 17 5.46 -9.79 21.83
C PRO A 17 6.39 -8.58 22.03
N GLU A 18 6.71 -7.86 20.94
CA GLU A 18 7.60 -6.70 20.90
C GLU A 18 7.02 -5.64 19.96
N CYS A 19 7.61 -4.45 19.91
CA CYS A 19 7.16 -3.42 18.97
C CYS A 19 7.37 -3.87 17.52
N LEU A 20 6.42 -3.50 16.64
CA LEU A 20 6.42 -3.93 15.24
C LEU A 20 7.71 -3.56 14.50
N VAL A 21 8.26 -2.38 14.80
CA VAL A 21 9.51 -1.90 14.20
C VAL A 21 10.67 -2.85 14.49
N SER A 22 10.84 -3.25 15.76
CA SER A 22 11.90 -4.21 16.15
C SER A 22 11.71 -5.55 15.47
N LEU A 23 10.48 -6.11 15.50
CA LEU A 23 10.20 -7.41 14.89
C LEU A 23 10.53 -7.42 13.40
N VAL A 24 10.08 -6.41 12.64
CA VAL A 24 10.38 -6.32 11.20
C VAL A 24 11.87 -6.13 10.96
N THR A 25 12.52 -5.20 11.68
CA THR A 25 13.92 -4.86 11.46
C THR A 25 14.85 -6.03 11.80
N GLU A 26 14.59 -6.73 12.90
CA GLU A 26 15.39 -7.87 13.33
C GLU A 26 15.19 -9.09 12.43
N THR A 27 13.94 -9.38 12.05
CA THR A 27 13.64 -10.45 11.09
C THR A 27 14.30 -10.15 9.74
N PHE A 28 14.22 -8.90 9.27
CA PHE A 28 14.85 -8.48 8.02
C PHE A 28 16.37 -8.62 8.05
N ARG A 29 17.00 -8.20 9.16
CA ARG A 29 18.44 -8.36 9.38
C ARG A 29 18.84 -9.83 9.38
N ALA A 30 18.12 -10.67 10.12
CA ALA A 30 18.40 -12.10 10.21
C ALA A 30 18.24 -12.80 8.84
N ALA A 31 17.13 -12.55 8.15
CA ALA A 31 16.83 -13.14 6.84
C ALA A 31 17.79 -12.67 5.74
N THR A 32 18.30 -11.43 5.84
CA THR A 32 19.35 -10.93 4.94
C THR A 32 20.69 -11.64 5.21
N GLN A 33 21.02 -11.89 6.48
CA GLN A 33 22.26 -12.58 6.87
C GLN A 33 22.26 -14.06 6.47
N SER A 34 21.11 -14.73 6.53
CA SER A 34 20.95 -16.13 6.12
C SER A 34 20.76 -16.30 4.61
N GLY A 35 20.49 -15.22 3.87
CA GLY A 35 20.27 -15.25 2.42
C GLY A 35 18.82 -15.59 2.01
N ASP A 36 17.88 -15.59 2.95
CA ASP A 36 16.46 -15.83 2.70
C ASP A 36 15.76 -14.61 2.08
N VAL A 37 16.24 -13.41 2.42
CA VAL A 37 15.91 -12.16 1.71
C VAL A 37 16.94 -11.91 0.61
N LEU A 38 16.46 -11.82 -0.63
CA LEU A 38 17.26 -11.51 -1.80
C LEU A 38 17.14 -10.01 -2.14
N PHE A 39 17.81 -9.19 -1.32
CA PHE A 39 17.79 -7.74 -1.46
C PHE A 39 18.41 -7.29 -2.79
N SER A 40 17.68 -6.47 -3.55
CA SER A 40 18.15 -5.93 -4.82
C SER A 40 18.61 -4.49 -4.66
N ARG A 41 19.93 -4.26 -4.79
CA ARG A 41 20.49 -2.91 -4.80
C ARG A 41 19.94 -2.10 -5.98
N THR A 42 19.70 -0.82 -5.76
CA THR A 42 19.22 0.11 -6.77
C THR A 42 19.96 1.43 -6.71
N ASP A 43 19.94 2.15 -7.81
CA ASP A 43 20.28 3.57 -7.83
C ASP A 43 19.00 4.39 -7.67
N LEU A 44 19.04 5.43 -6.83
CA LEU A 44 17.90 6.28 -6.52
C LEU A 44 18.25 7.74 -6.87
N THR A 45 17.30 8.43 -7.50
CA THR A 45 17.41 9.87 -7.75
C THR A 45 16.04 10.54 -7.63
N THR A 46 16.03 11.80 -7.20
CA THR A 46 14.82 12.63 -7.15
C THR A 46 14.73 13.47 -8.42
N LEU A 47 13.60 13.37 -9.11
CA LEU A 47 13.26 14.17 -10.28
C LEU A 47 12.27 15.26 -9.89
N ARG A 48 12.52 16.47 -10.39
CA ARG A 48 11.61 17.62 -10.25
C ARG A 48 10.84 17.79 -11.55
N LEU A 49 9.52 17.73 -11.51
CA LEU A 49 8.68 18.03 -12.67
C LEU A 49 7.98 19.37 -12.46
N SER A 50 8.35 20.35 -13.27
CA SER A 50 7.65 21.63 -13.39
C SER A 50 6.63 21.59 -14.52
N GLY A 51 5.51 22.30 -14.36
CA GLY A 51 4.54 22.52 -15.44
C GLY A 51 3.64 21.32 -15.76
N ILE A 52 3.33 20.48 -14.77
CA ILE A 52 2.33 19.42 -14.95
C ILE A 52 0.98 20.07 -15.31
N PRO A 53 0.35 19.72 -16.44
CA PRO A 53 -0.92 20.31 -16.84
C PRO A 53 -2.00 20.02 -15.79
N VAL A 54 -2.43 21.08 -15.11
CA VAL A 54 -3.58 21.10 -14.21
C VAL A 54 -4.82 21.15 -15.10
N LYS A 55 -5.77 20.20 -14.94
CA LYS A 55 -6.92 20.04 -15.83
C LYS A 55 -7.92 21.19 -15.71
N SER A 56 -7.92 21.95 -14.61
CA SER A 56 -8.93 23.00 -14.36
C SER A 56 -8.37 24.26 -13.67
N PRO A 57 -8.73 25.49 -14.09
CA PRO A 57 -8.62 26.69 -13.24
C PRO A 57 -9.67 26.61 -12.09
N PRO A 58 -9.43 27.20 -10.89
CA PRO A 58 -9.87 26.61 -9.62
C PRO A 58 -11.34 26.89 -9.25
N PRO A 59 -11.93 26.05 -8.37
CA PRO A 59 -11.91 26.38 -6.93
C PRO A 59 -11.47 25.23 -6.02
N THR A 60 -10.47 24.43 -6.41
CA THR A 60 -9.83 23.42 -5.53
C THR A 60 -8.52 23.95 -4.94
N PRO A 61 -8.06 23.45 -3.77
CA PRO A 61 -6.76 23.82 -3.23
C PRO A 61 -5.68 23.62 -4.30
N ALA A 62 -4.83 24.63 -4.46
CA ALA A 62 -3.83 24.66 -5.53
C ALA A 62 -2.94 23.42 -5.44
N PHE A 63 -3.00 22.58 -6.48
CA PHE A 63 -2.12 21.44 -6.61
C PHE A 63 -0.66 21.95 -6.70
N PRO A 64 0.31 21.35 -5.99
CA PRO A 64 1.68 21.84 -6.02
C PRO A 64 2.22 21.85 -7.45
N SER A 65 2.66 23.04 -7.89
CA SER A 65 3.23 23.25 -9.24
C SER A 65 4.62 22.62 -9.42
N ASP A 66 5.18 22.11 -8.33
CA ASP A 66 6.51 21.55 -8.21
C ASP A 66 6.47 20.15 -7.60
N LEU A 67 6.09 19.15 -8.40
CA LEU A 67 6.08 17.76 -7.95
C LEU A 67 7.46 17.14 -8.02
N LYS A 68 7.80 16.42 -6.95
CA LYS A 68 9.03 15.64 -6.84
C LYS A 68 8.72 14.15 -6.92
N PHE A 69 9.44 13.44 -7.78
CA PHE A 69 9.32 12.00 -7.99
C PHE A 69 10.61 11.32 -7.56
N GLN A 70 10.49 10.13 -6.98
CA GLN A 70 11.63 9.25 -6.81
C GLN A 70 11.69 8.27 -7.98
N LEU A 71 12.83 8.24 -8.68
CA LEU A 71 13.14 7.23 -9.68
C LEU A 71 14.13 6.24 -9.09
N ARG A 72 13.71 4.98 -8.98
CA ARG A 72 14.55 3.88 -8.50
C ARG A 72 14.90 2.93 -9.65
N PHE A 73 16.17 2.87 -10.01
CA PHE A 73 16.69 2.00 -11.06
C PHE A 73 17.24 0.70 -10.47
N CYS A 74 16.63 -0.43 -10.83
CA CYS A 74 17.05 -1.76 -10.39
C CYS A 74 17.36 -2.67 -11.59
N PRO A 75 18.62 -2.77 -12.04
CA PRO A 75 18.98 -3.59 -13.20
C PRO A 75 18.76 -5.09 -12.96
N ALA A 76 18.75 -5.55 -11.71
CA ALA A 76 18.49 -6.95 -11.36
C ALA A 76 17.08 -7.41 -11.78
N LEU A 77 16.08 -6.51 -11.77
CA LEU A 77 14.71 -6.82 -12.16
C LEU A 77 14.55 -7.06 -13.67
N ALA A 78 15.46 -6.55 -14.51
CA ALA A 78 15.42 -6.77 -15.95
C ALA A 78 15.65 -8.25 -16.34
N LYS A 79 16.29 -9.03 -15.46
CA LYS A 79 16.56 -10.45 -15.65
C LYS A 79 15.42 -11.36 -15.19
N LYS A 80 14.36 -10.80 -14.61
CA LYS A 80 13.17 -11.57 -14.22
C LYS A 80 12.55 -12.13 -15.50
N SER A 81 12.48 -13.46 -15.61
CA SER A 81 11.86 -14.13 -16.76
C SER A 81 10.45 -13.57 -16.96
N SER A 82 10.14 -13.21 -18.21
CA SER A 82 8.81 -12.71 -18.57
C SER A 82 7.74 -13.73 -18.17
N PRO A 83 6.49 -13.34 -17.85
CA PRO A 83 5.43 -14.27 -17.43
C PRO A 83 4.93 -15.25 -18.51
N ARG A 84 5.72 -15.52 -19.56
CA ARG A 84 5.28 -16.28 -20.75
C ARG A 84 6.31 -17.24 -21.35
N GLN A 85 7.49 -17.40 -20.77
CA GLN A 85 8.39 -18.46 -21.22
C GLN A 85 8.22 -19.68 -20.32
N SER A 86 7.37 -20.60 -20.80
CA SER A 86 7.41 -22.01 -20.44
C SER A 86 8.80 -22.56 -20.75
N VAL A 87 9.70 -22.47 -19.76
CA VAL A 87 10.93 -23.26 -19.79
C VAL A 87 10.50 -24.71 -19.55
N LYS A 88 10.75 -25.54 -20.56
CA LYS A 88 10.72 -27.00 -20.44
C LYS A 88 11.85 -27.43 -19.50
N SER A 89 11.55 -27.48 -18.21
CA SER A 89 12.31 -28.25 -17.22
C SER A 89 11.31 -29.18 -16.54
N ASP A 90 11.61 -30.47 -16.49
CA ASP A 90 10.77 -31.55 -15.95
C ASP A 90 10.57 -31.49 -14.41
N GLU A 91 10.76 -30.32 -13.80
CA GLU A 91 10.25 -30.01 -12.46
C GLU A 91 9.15 -28.97 -12.63
N ILE A 92 7.90 -29.41 -12.42
CA ILE A 92 6.74 -28.54 -12.31
C ILE A 92 7.08 -27.50 -11.24
N PRO A 93 7.25 -26.19 -11.55
CA PRO A 93 7.24 -25.21 -10.50
C PRO A 93 5.79 -25.21 -10.03
N THR A 94 5.53 -25.88 -8.92
CA THR A 94 4.25 -25.75 -8.25
C THR A 94 4.10 -24.25 -7.99
N ASN A 95 3.11 -23.65 -8.64
CA ASN A 95 2.68 -22.27 -8.45
C ASN A 95 2.12 -22.16 -7.03
N THR A 96 3.02 -22.32 -6.07
CA THR A 96 2.73 -22.52 -4.66
C THR A 96 2.54 -21.14 -4.09
N ASP A 97 1.38 -20.95 -3.47
CA ASP A 97 1.05 -19.70 -2.81
C ASP A 97 2.12 -19.36 -1.75
N PRO A 98 2.87 -18.26 -1.92
CA PRO A 98 3.99 -17.93 -1.02
C PRO A 98 3.51 -17.59 0.40
N PHE A 99 2.21 -17.34 0.59
CA PHE A 99 1.63 -16.98 1.88
C PHE A 99 0.93 -18.15 2.58
N GLU A 100 0.70 -19.27 1.89
CA GLU A 100 0.10 -20.46 2.52
C GLU A 100 1.05 -21.10 3.53
N ASN A 101 2.34 -21.22 3.18
CA ASN A 101 3.39 -21.73 4.05
C ASN A 101 4.67 -20.90 3.87
N PRO A 102 4.72 -19.66 4.41
CA PRO A 102 5.90 -18.82 4.27
C PRO A 102 7.10 -19.44 5.00
N PRO A 103 8.34 -19.28 4.48
CA PRO A 103 9.54 -19.66 5.21
C PRO A 103 9.58 -18.99 6.58
N ARG A 104 10.02 -19.74 7.61
CA ARG A 104 10.05 -19.25 8.99
C ARG A 104 10.93 -18.01 9.14
N GLU A 105 11.97 -17.93 8.34
CA GLU A 105 12.95 -16.85 8.31
C GLU A 105 12.35 -15.55 7.75
N LEU A 106 11.26 -15.64 6.98
CA LEU A 106 10.53 -14.48 6.46
C LEU A 106 9.30 -14.13 7.30
N LEU A 107 8.81 -15.04 8.14
CA LEU A 107 7.64 -14.82 8.98
C LEU A 107 7.98 -13.87 10.13
N VAL A 108 7.32 -12.71 10.16
CA VAL A 108 7.49 -11.70 11.21
C VAL A 108 6.54 -12.00 12.37
N ALA A 109 5.25 -12.25 12.09
CA ALA A 109 4.24 -12.54 13.10
C ALA A 109 2.99 -13.18 12.51
N GLU A 110 2.22 -13.86 13.37
CA GLU A 110 0.86 -14.30 13.07
C GLU A 110 -0.15 -13.46 13.86
N ILE A 111 -1.22 -12.98 13.22
CA ILE A 111 -2.10 -11.95 13.78
C ILE A 111 -3.58 -12.38 13.82
N PRO A 112 -4.24 -12.33 14.99
CA PRO A 112 -3.64 -12.31 16.33
C PRO A 112 -2.97 -13.68 16.63
N PRO A 113 -1.97 -13.77 17.52
CA PRO A 113 -1.24 -15.02 17.76
C PRO A 113 -2.09 -16.20 18.25
N SER A 114 -3.19 -15.93 18.95
CA SER A 114 -4.05 -16.96 19.54
C SER A 114 -4.97 -17.65 18.52
N SER A 115 -5.35 -16.94 17.45
CA SER A 115 -6.19 -17.45 16.38
C SER A 115 -5.91 -16.66 15.10
N PRO A 116 -4.78 -16.92 14.44
CA PRO A 116 -4.32 -16.08 13.34
C PRO A 116 -5.29 -16.07 12.16
N SER A 117 -5.75 -14.89 11.75
CA SER A 117 -6.44 -14.67 10.47
C SER A 117 -5.50 -14.12 9.41
N HIS A 118 -4.40 -13.50 9.83
CA HIS A 118 -3.39 -12.90 8.97
C HIS A 118 -1.98 -13.32 9.39
N ILE A 119 -1.02 -13.09 8.49
CA ILE A 119 0.41 -13.18 8.74
C ILE A 119 1.09 -11.88 8.31
N LEU A 120 2.13 -11.51 9.04
CA LEU A 120 3.11 -10.52 8.62
C LEU A 120 4.35 -11.28 8.13
N VAL A 121 4.75 -11.03 6.88
CA VAL A 121 5.88 -11.70 6.24
C VAL A 121 6.75 -10.68 5.50
N LEU A 122 8.06 -10.86 5.52
CA LEU A 122 8.97 -10.03 4.72
C LEU A 122 8.75 -10.27 3.23
N ASN A 123 8.90 -9.22 2.43
CA ASN A 123 9.06 -9.40 0.99
C ASN A 123 10.39 -10.11 0.74
N LYS A 124 10.36 -11.25 0.05
CA LYS A 124 11.55 -12.05 -0.29
C LYS A 124 12.50 -11.35 -1.26
N PHE A 125 11.99 -10.47 -2.12
CA PHE A 125 12.76 -9.75 -3.14
C PHE A 125 12.61 -8.23 -2.99
N PRO A 126 12.97 -7.66 -1.82
CA PRO A 126 12.75 -6.26 -1.57
C PRO A 126 13.78 -5.41 -2.31
N VAL A 127 13.32 -4.26 -2.82
CA VAL A 127 14.19 -3.16 -3.25
C VAL A 127 14.37 -2.13 -2.13
N ILE A 128 13.34 -1.93 -1.30
CA ILE A 128 13.37 -1.05 -0.13
C ILE A 128 13.56 -1.93 1.11
N PRO A 129 14.52 -1.62 2.01
CA PRO A 129 14.71 -2.36 3.26
C PRO A 129 13.43 -2.47 4.08
N ASN A 130 13.32 -3.53 4.89
CA ASN A 130 12.21 -3.72 5.81
C ASN A 130 10.82 -3.75 5.14
N HIS A 131 10.73 -3.94 3.82
CA HIS A 131 9.46 -4.13 3.12
C HIS A 131 8.80 -5.43 3.59
N PHE A 132 7.64 -5.30 4.22
CA PHE A 132 6.84 -6.42 4.69
C PHE A 132 5.41 -6.38 4.15
N ILE A 133 4.73 -7.50 4.32
CA ILE A 133 3.45 -7.82 3.70
C ILE A 133 2.53 -8.36 4.78
N LEU A 134 1.30 -7.84 4.84
CA LEU A 134 0.19 -8.46 5.56
C LEU A 134 -0.58 -9.31 4.57
N ALA A 135 -0.61 -10.63 4.76
CA ALA A 135 -1.40 -11.55 3.94
C ALA A 135 -2.46 -12.24 4.79
N THR A 136 -3.59 -12.58 4.18
CA THR A 136 -4.58 -13.45 4.82
C THR A 136 -4.02 -14.85 4.99
N LYS A 137 -4.41 -15.59 6.03
CA LYS A 137 -4.03 -17.02 6.14
C LYS A 137 -4.88 -17.89 5.24
N ALA A 138 -6.18 -17.64 5.21
CA ALA A 138 -7.06 -18.28 4.24
C ALA A 138 -6.87 -17.61 2.88
N PHE A 139 -6.77 -18.40 1.81
CA PHE A 139 -6.72 -17.86 0.46
C PHE A 139 -7.98 -17.01 0.19
N LYS A 140 -7.78 -15.69 0.07
CA LYS A 140 -8.77 -14.76 -0.46
C LYS A 140 -8.23 -14.14 -1.76
N PRO A 141 -9.07 -13.90 -2.80
CA PRO A 141 -8.57 -13.29 -4.03
C PRO A 141 -8.09 -11.84 -3.83
N GLN A 142 -6.92 -11.50 -4.40
CA GLN A 142 -6.33 -10.15 -4.41
C GLN A 142 -7.21 -9.13 -5.14
N ALA A 143 -7.99 -9.57 -6.14
CA ALA A 143 -8.89 -8.71 -6.89
C ALA A 143 -10.20 -8.38 -6.15
N HIS A 144 -10.46 -9.01 -5.00
CA HIS A 144 -11.64 -8.70 -4.19
C HIS A 144 -11.37 -7.53 -3.24
N LEU A 145 -12.45 -6.95 -2.74
CA LEU A 145 -12.40 -5.86 -1.77
C LEU A 145 -11.72 -6.29 -0.47
N LEU A 146 -11.04 -5.35 0.16
CA LEU A 146 -10.57 -5.52 1.53
C LEU A 146 -11.78 -5.66 2.46
N GLU A 147 -11.69 -6.65 3.33
CA GLU A 147 -12.65 -6.88 4.40
C GLU A 147 -12.30 -6.03 5.61
N LYS A 148 -13.24 -5.98 6.56
CA LYS A 148 -13.12 -5.18 7.77
C LYS A 148 -11.87 -5.56 8.57
N ASP A 149 -11.61 -6.85 8.75
CA ASP A 149 -10.44 -7.37 9.45
C ASP A 149 -9.12 -7.02 8.74
N ASP A 150 -9.08 -7.08 7.40
CA ASP A 150 -7.91 -6.68 6.61
C ASP A 150 -7.51 -5.22 6.92
N LEU A 151 -8.50 -4.31 6.92
CA LEU A 151 -8.31 -2.87 7.19
C LEU A 151 -7.94 -2.60 8.64
N GLU A 152 -8.52 -3.33 9.58
CA GLU A 152 -8.23 -3.21 11.00
C GLU A 152 -6.80 -3.64 11.32
N VAL A 153 -6.36 -4.79 10.81
CA VAL A 153 -4.99 -5.23 11.04
C VAL A 153 -4.00 -4.27 10.36
N ALA A 154 -4.28 -3.84 9.13
CA ALA A 154 -3.42 -2.87 8.43
C ALA A 154 -3.31 -1.53 9.17
N PHE A 155 -4.43 -0.99 9.67
CA PHE A 155 -4.42 0.25 10.44
C PHE A 155 -3.70 0.08 11.79
N SER A 156 -3.85 -1.07 12.45
CA SER A 156 -3.07 -1.39 13.65
C SER A 156 -1.57 -1.45 13.38
N CYS A 157 -1.14 -1.98 12.24
CA CYS A 157 0.27 -1.97 11.85
C CYS A 157 0.79 -0.52 11.70
N LEU A 158 0.03 0.36 11.03
CA LEU A 158 0.38 1.78 10.90
C LEU A 158 0.53 2.46 12.26
N ALA A 159 -0.48 2.31 13.14
CA ALA A 159 -0.47 2.92 14.47
C ALA A 159 0.64 2.36 15.38
N SER A 160 0.87 1.04 15.33
CA SER A 160 1.94 0.39 16.09
C SER A 160 3.34 0.78 15.59
N TRP A 161 3.50 1.12 14.32
CA TRP A 161 4.77 1.55 13.76
C TRP A 161 5.16 2.93 14.27
N GLU A 162 4.23 3.89 14.23
CA GLU A 162 4.48 5.27 14.65
C GLU A 162 4.73 5.41 16.17
N THR A 163 4.02 4.62 16.98
CA THR A 163 4.12 4.67 18.45
C THR A 163 5.35 3.95 19.02
N SER A 164 6.19 3.37 18.15
CA SER A 164 7.42 2.69 18.54
C SER A 164 8.47 3.71 19.03
N GLN A 165 8.61 3.85 20.35
CA GLN A 165 9.48 4.84 21.04
C GLN A 165 10.99 4.56 20.93
N THR A 166 11.45 3.85 19.91
CA THR A 166 12.86 3.44 19.82
C THR A 166 13.79 4.59 19.42
N GLU A 167 13.27 5.71 18.90
CA GLU A 167 14.06 6.85 18.42
C GLU A 167 13.36 8.20 18.72
N ASP A 168 14.14 9.29 18.82
CA ASP A 168 13.65 10.66 19.07
C ASP A 168 12.80 11.24 17.92
N THR A 169 12.73 10.53 16.78
CA THR A 169 11.93 10.90 15.61
C THR A 169 10.83 9.87 15.34
N PRO A 170 9.57 10.29 15.16
CA PRO A 170 8.49 9.37 14.82
C PRO A 170 8.79 8.70 13.47
N ARG A 171 8.72 7.36 13.45
CA ARG A 171 8.87 6.57 12.22
C ARG A 171 7.54 6.46 11.51
N ARG A 172 7.55 6.50 10.18
CA ARG A 172 6.32 6.49 9.38
C ARG A 172 6.24 5.28 8.47
N LEU A 173 5.02 4.83 8.23
CA LEU A 173 4.76 3.64 7.43
C LEU A 173 3.79 3.96 6.28
N PHE A 174 4.16 3.54 5.08
CA PHE A 174 3.35 3.64 3.87
C PHE A 174 2.70 2.29 3.59
N ALA A 175 1.36 2.25 3.51
CA ALA A 175 0.62 1.05 3.17
C ALA A 175 -0.08 1.17 1.81
N PHE A 176 -0.06 0.11 1.02
CA PHE A 176 -0.73 0.07 -0.28
C PHE A 176 -1.30 -1.31 -0.63
N PHE A 177 -2.39 -1.28 -1.39
CA PHE A 177 -3.10 -2.45 -1.88
C PHE A 177 -3.32 -2.36 -3.39
N ASN A 178 -2.76 -3.31 -4.13
CA ASN A 178 -2.90 -3.42 -5.58
C ASN A 178 -4.04 -4.41 -5.89
N SER A 179 -5.17 -3.93 -6.41
CA SER A 179 -6.34 -4.78 -6.70
C SER A 179 -6.77 -4.68 -8.16
N GLY A 180 -6.97 -5.83 -8.81
CA GLY A 180 -7.36 -5.94 -10.22
C GLY A 180 -6.19 -6.21 -11.16
N GLU A 181 -6.50 -6.65 -12.38
CA GLU A 181 -5.51 -7.12 -13.38
C GLU A 181 -4.45 -6.07 -13.76
N HIS A 182 -4.83 -4.79 -13.79
CA HIS A 182 -3.96 -3.70 -14.21
C HIS A 182 -3.30 -2.94 -13.05
N SER A 183 -3.46 -3.41 -11.82
CA SER A 183 -2.93 -2.75 -10.62
C SER A 183 -1.44 -2.99 -10.37
N GLY A 184 -0.82 -3.91 -11.12
CA GLY A 184 0.54 -4.37 -10.84
C GLY A 184 0.62 -5.43 -9.73
N ALA A 185 -0.51 -6.01 -9.30
CA ALA A 185 -0.52 -7.17 -8.42
C ALA A 185 0.22 -8.36 -9.05
N SER A 186 1.11 -8.99 -8.28
CA SER A 186 1.91 -10.13 -8.75
C SER A 186 1.53 -11.47 -8.11
N GLN A 187 0.74 -11.44 -7.04
CA GLN A 187 0.23 -12.61 -6.33
C GLN A 187 -1.30 -12.59 -6.30
N PRO A 188 -1.97 -13.74 -6.55
CA PRO A 188 -3.43 -13.82 -6.55
C PRO A 188 -4.03 -13.88 -5.14
N HIS A 189 -3.24 -14.22 -4.12
CA HIS A 189 -3.67 -14.25 -2.73
C HIS A 189 -3.62 -12.83 -2.14
N ARG A 190 -4.71 -12.44 -1.46
CA ARG A 190 -4.92 -11.16 -0.78
C ARG A 190 -3.76 -10.79 0.15
N HIS A 191 -3.17 -9.63 -0.13
CA HIS A 191 -2.11 -9.04 0.67
C HIS A 191 -2.04 -7.52 0.54
N ILE A 192 -1.66 -6.86 1.63
CA ILE A 192 -1.36 -5.43 1.75
C ILE A 192 0.14 -5.28 1.98
N GLN A 193 0.78 -4.33 1.30
CA GLN A 193 2.22 -4.11 1.37
C GLN A 193 2.54 -2.87 2.21
N PHE A 194 3.66 -2.95 2.93
CA PHE A 194 4.13 -1.89 3.82
C PHE A 194 5.58 -1.52 3.51
N LEU A 195 5.85 -0.21 3.46
CA LEU A 195 7.17 0.35 3.25
C LEU A 195 7.44 1.41 4.33
N PRO A 196 8.51 1.27 5.12
CA PRO A 196 8.94 2.36 5.99
C PRO A 196 9.34 3.56 5.16
N ILE A 197 8.80 4.74 5.47
CA ILE A 197 9.06 5.95 4.67
C ILE A 197 10.52 6.34 4.77
N GLU A 198 11.14 6.16 5.94
CA GLU A 198 12.55 6.46 6.17
C GLU A 198 13.47 5.58 5.29
N ASP A 199 13.05 4.35 4.98
CA ASP A 199 13.78 3.43 4.08
C ASP A 199 13.54 3.74 2.58
N MET A 200 12.58 4.62 2.26
CA MET A 200 12.33 5.12 0.91
C MET A 200 13.19 6.34 0.57
N VAL A 201 13.59 7.13 1.57
CA VAL A 201 14.29 8.40 1.38
C VAL A 201 15.77 8.18 1.04
N GLN A 202 16.32 9.04 0.19
CA GLN A 202 17.75 9.07 -0.10
C GLN A 202 18.47 9.89 0.97
N THR A 203 19.55 9.36 1.54
CA THR A 203 20.32 10.01 2.63
C THR A 203 20.92 11.37 2.26
N ASP A 204 21.07 11.67 0.97
CA ASP A 204 21.60 12.92 0.43
C ASP A 204 20.60 13.58 -0.54
N ASP A 205 19.31 13.54 -0.20
CA ASP A 205 18.27 14.10 -1.05
C ASP A 205 18.22 15.64 -0.97
N SER A 206 19.06 16.29 -1.75
CA SER A 206 19.08 17.76 -1.88
C SER A 206 17.72 18.38 -2.27
N LEU A 207 16.81 17.59 -2.86
CA LEU A 207 15.49 18.05 -3.25
C LEU A 207 14.45 17.88 -2.15
N ASN A 208 14.77 17.29 -0.99
CA ASN A 208 13.82 17.06 0.12
C ASN A 208 12.50 16.47 -0.40
N TRP A 209 12.59 15.31 -1.05
CA TRP A 209 11.43 14.55 -1.47
C TRP A 209 10.59 14.15 -0.25
N MET A 210 9.28 14.17 -0.43
CA MET A 210 8.31 13.62 0.50
C MET A 210 7.19 12.96 -0.30
N PRO A 211 6.52 11.94 0.26
CA PRO A 211 5.31 11.36 -0.31
C PRO A 211 4.32 12.44 -0.79
N LEU A 212 3.69 12.21 -1.95
CA LEU A 212 2.74 13.17 -2.55
C LEU A 212 1.65 13.61 -1.55
N ILE A 213 1.15 12.66 -0.77
CA ILE A 213 0.15 12.87 0.26
C ILE A 213 0.57 13.96 1.27
N ASP A 214 1.85 14.02 1.66
CA ASP A 214 2.36 15.06 2.57
C ASP A 214 2.37 16.44 1.90
N GLN A 215 2.54 16.49 0.59
CA GLN A 215 2.50 17.74 -0.19
C GLN A 215 1.08 18.26 -0.34
N VAL A 216 0.09 17.37 -0.49
CA VAL A 216 -1.33 17.76 -0.66
C VAL A 216 -2.06 18.00 0.67
N MET A 217 -1.53 17.50 1.79
CA MET A 217 -2.12 17.63 3.13
C MET A 217 -1.94 19.01 3.80
N GLN A 218 -1.53 20.05 3.08
CA GLN A 218 -1.44 21.42 3.62
C GLN A 218 -2.80 22.16 3.72
N GLY A 219 -3.93 21.46 3.56
CA GLY A 219 -5.29 21.99 3.71
C GLY A 219 -6.04 21.42 4.93
N PRO A 220 -7.06 22.12 5.44
CA PRO A 220 -7.81 21.65 6.62
C PRO A 220 -8.48 20.30 6.33
N PRO A 221 -8.54 19.37 7.31
CA PRO A 221 -9.25 18.12 7.16
C PRO A 221 -10.73 18.41 6.95
N SER A 222 -11.24 18.23 5.73
CA SER A 222 -12.68 18.25 5.53
C SER A 222 -13.23 17.00 6.20
N GLY A 223 -13.94 17.17 7.32
CA GLY A 223 -14.61 16.08 8.05
C GLY A 223 -15.76 15.40 7.28
N ASP A 224 -15.81 15.56 5.96
CA ASP A 224 -16.82 15.00 5.08
C ASP A 224 -16.25 13.81 4.29
N TYR A 225 -16.25 12.65 4.92
CA TYR A 225 -15.78 11.39 4.32
C TYR A 225 -16.62 10.93 3.12
N ASN A 226 -17.80 11.53 2.89
CA ASN A 226 -18.65 11.21 1.74
C ASN A 226 -18.13 11.85 0.44
N HIS A 227 -17.24 12.84 0.57
CA HIS A 227 -16.77 13.64 -0.54
C HIS A 227 -15.23 13.60 -0.62
N PRO A 228 -14.64 12.48 -1.09
CA PRO A 228 -13.22 12.41 -1.40
C PRO A 228 -12.77 13.57 -2.28
N VAL A 229 -11.65 14.18 -1.90
CA VAL A 229 -11.08 15.29 -2.65
C VAL A 229 -10.33 14.73 -3.86
N MET A 230 -10.71 15.17 -5.05
CA MET A 230 -10.01 14.81 -6.28
C MET A 230 -8.76 15.68 -6.42
N LEU A 231 -7.60 15.05 -6.57
CA LEU A 231 -6.36 15.75 -6.89
C LEU A 231 -6.33 16.13 -8.37
N ASP A 232 -5.84 17.32 -8.67
CA ASP A 232 -5.67 17.77 -10.05
C ASP A 232 -4.39 17.21 -10.67
N LEU A 233 -4.47 15.93 -11.04
CA LEU A 233 -3.40 15.14 -11.64
C LEU A 233 -3.77 14.74 -13.08
N PRO A 234 -2.77 14.38 -13.92
CA PRO A 234 -3.03 13.86 -15.26
C PRO A 234 -3.82 12.54 -15.23
N PHE A 235 -3.88 11.85 -14.09
CA PHE A 235 -4.75 10.72 -13.80
C PHE A 235 -5.72 11.03 -12.66
N VAL A 236 -6.78 10.24 -12.55
CA VAL A 236 -7.76 10.36 -11.48
C VAL A 236 -7.13 9.87 -10.18
N CYS A 237 -7.15 10.72 -9.16
CA CYS A 237 -6.70 10.36 -7.82
C CYS A 237 -7.61 11.05 -6.80
N TYR A 238 -8.04 10.28 -5.80
CA TYR A 238 -8.82 10.79 -4.68
C TYR A 238 -8.03 10.61 -3.40
N TRP A 239 -8.28 11.49 -2.44
CA TRP A 239 -7.73 11.34 -1.10
C TRP A 239 -8.76 11.74 -0.04
N LEU A 240 -8.57 11.19 1.17
CA LEU A 240 -9.31 11.53 2.37
C LEU A 240 -8.33 11.56 3.56
N PRO A 241 -8.41 12.56 4.45
CA PRO A 241 -7.66 12.54 5.70
C PRO A 241 -8.20 11.44 6.61
N ILE A 242 -7.30 10.64 7.20
CA ILE A 242 -7.64 9.69 8.25
C ILE A 242 -7.61 10.43 9.60
N PRO A 243 -8.64 10.33 10.44
CA PRO A 243 -8.65 10.99 11.75
C PRO A 243 -7.56 10.44 12.68
N SER A 244 -6.97 11.31 13.49
CA SER A 244 -5.92 10.97 14.46
C SER A 244 -6.42 10.13 15.63
N GLU A 245 -7.72 10.20 15.95
CA GLU A 245 -8.36 9.37 16.97
C GLU A 245 -9.32 8.35 16.34
N PRO A 246 -9.03 7.03 16.41
CA PRO A 246 -9.76 5.97 15.73
C PRO A 246 -10.98 5.45 16.52
N SER A 247 -11.66 6.28 17.31
CA SER A 247 -12.83 5.86 18.13
C SER A 247 -13.98 5.28 17.30
N GLU A 248 -13.91 5.38 15.97
CA GLU A 248 -14.79 4.72 15.02
C GLU A 248 -13.96 3.88 14.03
N MET A 249 -13.56 2.67 14.41
CA MET A 249 -13.05 1.61 13.50
C MET A 249 -14.01 1.35 12.30
N SER A 250 -15.28 1.77 12.42
CA SER A 250 -16.26 1.87 11.33
C SER A 250 -15.86 2.88 10.24
N CYS A 251 -15.04 3.89 10.54
CA CYS A 251 -14.62 4.93 9.60
C CYS A 251 -13.60 4.44 8.57
N THR A 252 -12.64 3.54 8.89
CA THR A 252 -11.66 3.09 7.87
C THR A 252 -12.32 2.24 6.78
N GLY A 253 -13.20 1.31 7.17
CA GLY A 253 -14.06 0.56 6.24
C GLY A 253 -14.98 1.48 5.45
N TYR A 254 -15.60 2.46 6.11
CA TYR A 254 -16.46 3.43 5.45
C TYR A 254 -15.70 4.30 4.43
N MET A 255 -14.54 4.83 4.82
CA MET A 255 -13.65 5.64 3.97
C MET A 255 -13.18 4.83 2.76
N TYR A 256 -12.79 3.56 2.96
CA TYR A 256 -12.43 2.66 1.88
C TYR A 256 -13.57 2.50 0.87
N LEU A 257 -14.80 2.25 1.35
CA LEU A 257 -15.97 2.13 0.50
C LEU A 257 -16.33 3.46 -0.20
N CYS A 258 -16.18 4.61 0.46
CA CYS A 258 -16.39 5.92 -0.14
C CYS A 258 -15.41 6.18 -1.30
N MET A 259 -14.12 5.90 -1.08
CA MET A 259 -13.07 6.02 -2.09
C MET A 259 -13.31 5.09 -3.29
N LEU A 260 -13.69 3.84 -3.01
CA LEU A 260 -14.02 2.86 -4.04
C LEU A 260 -15.25 3.28 -4.87
N ARG A 261 -16.33 3.68 -4.19
CA ARG A 261 -17.56 4.14 -4.85
C ARG A 261 -17.27 5.33 -5.77
N ARG A 262 -16.44 6.26 -5.34
CA ARG A 262 -16.06 7.42 -6.16
C ARG A 262 -15.26 7.00 -7.40
N SER A 263 -14.33 6.06 -7.24
CA SER A 263 -13.54 5.50 -8.33
C SER A 263 -14.41 4.79 -9.38
N MET A 264 -15.45 4.05 -8.94
CA MET A 264 -16.39 3.36 -9.83
C MET A 264 -17.37 4.28 -10.58
N LEU A 265 -17.77 5.42 -9.99
CA LEU A 265 -18.69 6.35 -10.66
C LEU A 265 -18.09 7.00 -11.92
N LEU A 266 -16.76 7.11 -12.00
CA LEU A 266 -16.07 7.63 -13.19
C LEU A 266 -16.01 6.63 -14.34
N THR A 267 -15.88 5.34 -14.04
CA THR A 267 -15.83 4.27 -15.07
C THR A 267 -17.20 4.05 -15.72
N SER A 268 -18.27 4.31 -14.97
CA SER A 268 -19.65 4.24 -15.45
C SER A 268 -20.11 5.51 -16.21
N SER A 269 -19.50 6.66 -15.94
CA SER A 269 -19.80 7.92 -16.67
C SER A 269 -19.07 7.99 -18.02
N SER A 270 -17.89 7.38 -18.12
CA SER A 270 -17.09 7.34 -19.36
C SER A 270 -17.65 6.36 -20.41
N THR A 271 -18.53 5.42 -20.00
CA THR A 271 -19.20 4.47 -20.89
C THR A 271 -20.46 5.02 -21.57
N LEU A 272 -20.99 6.17 -21.14
CA LEU A 272 -22.23 6.76 -21.68
C LEU A 272 -22.02 7.78 -22.82
N HIS A 273 -20.77 8.16 -23.13
CA HIS A 273 -20.47 9.20 -24.14
C HIS A 273 -19.68 8.74 -25.38
N GLN A 274 -19.66 7.45 -25.71
CA GLN A 274 -19.10 6.99 -26.99
C GLN A 274 -20.18 6.94 -28.09
N GLU A 275 -20.13 7.91 -29.01
CA GLU A 275 -20.74 7.80 -30.35
C GLU A 275 -20.22 6.55 -31.10
N PRO A 276 -21.03 5.94 -31.99
CA PRO A 276 -20.76 4.62 -32.53
C PRO A 276 -19.82 4.66 -33.73
N GLN A 277 -18.56 5.11 -33.59
CA GLN A 277 -17.54 4.90 -34.64
C GLN A 277 -16.12 4.67 -34.08
N ARG A 278 -15.90 3.46 -33.56
CA ARG A 278 -14.73 2.57 -33.80
C ARG A 278 -14.69 1.57 -32.65
N ARG A 279 -15.09 0.33 -32.93
CA ARG A 279 -14.78 -0.81 -32.04
C ARG A 279 -13.26 -1.01 -32.02
N GLN A 280 -12.61 -0.49 -30.98
CA GLN A 280 -11.44 -1.15 -30.41
C GLN A 280 -11.79 -1.49 -28.96
N LEU A 281 -11.48 -2.73 -28.59
CA LEU A 281 -11.80 -3.36 -27.32
C LEU A 281 -11.33 -2.50 -26.14
N SER A 282 -12.24 -1.79 -25.48
CA SER A 282 -12.01 -1.25 -24.15
C SER A 282 -12.92 -2.00 -23.18
N GLN A 283 -12.35 -2.95 -22.44
CA GLN A 283 -12.99 -3.55 -21.28
C GLN A 283 -13.06 -2.52 -20.14
N PRO A 284 -14.08 -2.59 -19.26
CA PRO A 284 -14.19 -1.69 -18.13
C PRO A 284 -13.04 -1.96 -17.15
N MET A 285 -12.28 -0.91 -16.83
CA MET A 285 -11.20 -0.99 -15.87
C MET A 285 -11.75 -0.91 -14.44
N ASP A 286 -11.80 -2.05 -13.75
CA ASP A 286 -11.95 -2.12 -12.31
C ASP A 286 -10.64 -1.60 -11.66
N GLN A 287 -10.59 -0.31 -11.36
CA GLN A 287 -9.39 0.36 -10.85
C GLN A 287 -9.66 1.03 -9.50
N ALA A 288 -8.92 0.61 -8.48
CA ALA A 288 -8.64 1.42 -7.30
C ALA A 288 -7.24 1.07 -6.80
N LEU A 289 -6.32 2.04 -6.87
CA LEU A 289 -5.12 2.02 -6.06
C LEU A 289 -5.46 2.78 -4.78
N LEU A 290 -5.61 2.07 -3.67
CA LEU A 290 -5.70 2.70 -2.35
C LEU A 290 -4.29 2.80 -1.78
N ALA A 291 -3.77 4.02 -1.74
CA ALA A 291 -2.56 4.36 -1.01
C ALA A 291 -2.96 5.15 0.23
N THR A 292 -2.65 4.62 1.41
CA THR A 292 -2.90 5.30 2.69
C THR A 292 -1.56 5.59 3.36
N THR A 293 -1.36 6.83 3.76
CA THR A 293 -0.29 7.22 4.67
C THR A 293 -0.88 7.80 5.92
N TRP A 294 -0.29 7.43 7.04
CA TRP A 294 -0.70 7.91 8.34
C TRP A 294 0.32 8.91 8.91
N ARG A 295 -0.21 9.80 9.75
CA ARG A 295 0.49 10.79 10.57
C ARG A 295 -0.41 11.18 11.74
#